data_AF-A0A537YGT6-F1
#
_entry.id   AF-A0A537YGT6-F1
#
_cell.length_a   1.000
_cell.length_b   1.000
_cell.length_c   1.000
_cell.angle_alpha   90.00
_cell.angle_beta   90.00
_cell.angle_gamma   90.00
#
_symmetry.space_group_name_H-M   'P 1'
#
loop_
_entity.id
_entity.type
_entity.pdbx_description
1 polymer ?
#
loop_
_entity_poly.entity_id
_entity_poly.type
_entity_poly.pdbx_seq_one_letter_code
_entity_poly.pdbx_strand_id
1 'polypeptide(L)' 'ETRLTATKKEGEDLGIPEQMRTMALMLISLGRYGLPEDVANVHAFLASPDSDYVSGVTIPITGGQIGGM' A
#
# COMPACT_ATOMS: atom_id res chain seq x y z
N GLU A 1 -4.68 1.68 9.44
CA GLU A 1 -3.71 0.57 9.28
C GLU A 1 -4.48 -0.72 9.01
N THR A 2 -3.86 -1.71 8.36
CA THR A 2 -4.51 -3.00 8.11
C THR A 2 -4.06 -4.02 9.14
N ARG A 3 -4.88 -5.06 9.36
CA ARG A 3 -4.52 -6.18 10.27
C ARG A 3 -3.22 -6.88 9.86
N LEU A 4 -2.87 -6.88 8.58
CA LEU A 4 -1.66 -7.53 8.06
C LEU A 4 -0.41 -6.66 8.22
N THR A 5 -0.56 -5.33 8.20
CA THR A 5 0.55 -4.37 8.23
C THR A 5 0.75 -3.68 9.58
N ALA A 6 -0.09 -3.99 10.56
CA ALA A 6 0.06 -3.52 11.94
C ALA A 6 1.32 -4.09 12.60
N THR A 7 1.76 -3.48 13.70
CA THR A 7 2.91 -3.95 14.49
C THR A 7 2.61 -5.34 15.04
N LYS A 8 3.52 -6.27 14.81
CA LYS A 8 3.44 -7.62 15.38
C LYS A 8 3.52 -7.54 16.91
N LYS A 9 2.48 -8.01 17.59
CA LYS A 9 2.47 -8.14 19.05
C LYS A 9 3.03 -9.50 19.47
N GLU A 10 3.54 -9.58 20.69
CA GLU A 10 4.07 -10.82 21.25
C GLU A 10 2.96 -11.88 21.34
N GLY A 11 3.19 -13.05 20.73
CA GLY A 11 2.23 -14.15 20.67
C GLY A 11 1.24 -14.12 19.50
N GLU A 12 1.29 -13.12 18.61
CA GLU A 12 0.47 -13.09 17.39
C GLU A 12 1.22 -13.65 16.17
N ASP A 13 0.53 -14.37 15.29
CA ASP A 13 1.11 -14.88 14.03
C ASP A 13 1.15 -13.81 12.93
N LEU A 14 0.31 -12.78 13.05
CA LEU A 14 0.13 -11.73 12.04
C LEU A 14 0.80 -10.41 12.47
N GLY A 15 1.07 -9.55 11.49
CA GLY A 15 1.71 -8.25 11.68
C GLY A 15 3.19 -8.24 11.31
N ILE A 16 3.73 -7.04 11.18
CA ILE A 16 5.12 -6.79 10.77
C ILE A 16 5.93 -6.35 12.00
N PRO A 17 7.13 -6.91 12.24
CA PRO A 17 8.02 -6.45 13.30
C PRO A 17 8.30 -4.95 13.19
N GLU A 18 8.31 -4.24 14.32
CA GLU A 18 8.40 -2.78 14.36
C GLU A 18 9.67 -2.23 13.67
N GLN A 19 10.78 -2.95 13.77
CA GLN A 19 12.03 -2.58 13.10
C GLN A 19 11.86 -2.59 11.57
N MET A 20 11.19 -3.61 11.02
CA MET A 20 10.90 -3.68 9.59
C MET A 20 9.90 -2.61 9.16
N ARG A 21 8.90 -2.31 10.00
CA ARG A 21 7.94 -1.22 9.78
C ARG A 21 8.68 0.12 9.63
N THR A 22 9.56 0.45 10.58
CA THR A 22 10.38 1.66 10.54
C THR A 22 11.25 1.72 9.29
N MET A 23 11.87 0.60 8.89
CA MET A 23 12.64 0.54 7.64
C MET A 23 11.81 0.81 6.41
N ALA A 24 10.57 0.30 6.34
CA ALA A 24 9.68 0.55 5.22
C ALA A 24 9.33 2.04 5.09
N LEU A 25 9.12 2.77 6.19
CA LEU A 25 8.85 4.23 6.13
C LEU A 25 10.01 5.03 5.52
N MET A 26 11.26 4.57 5.67
CA MET A 26 12.40 5.23 5.02
C MET A 26 12.39 5.09 3.50
N LEU A 27 11.73 4.05 2.97
CA LEU A 27 11.64 3.77 1.54
C LEU A 27 10.38 4.38 0.90
N ILE A 28 9.35 4.66 1.69
CA ILE A 28 8.10 5.26 1.22
C ILE A 28 8.25 6.78 1.24
N SER A 29 8.38 7.41 0.07
CA SER A 29 8.58 8.86 -0.05
C SER A 29 7.44 9.69 0.58
N LEU A 30 6.23 9.14 0.62
CA LEU A 30 5.07 9.79 1.27
C LEU A 30 5.16 9.81 2.80
N GLY A 31 6.10 9.07 3.40
CA GLY A 31 6.34 9.06 4.85
C GLY A 31 5.23 8.44 5.69
N ARG A 32 4.29 7.73 5.05
CA ARG A 32 3.20 7.00 5.73
C ARG A 32 2.94 5.65 5.08
N TYR A 33 2.41 4.72 5.85
CA TYR A 33 1.92 3.46 5.29
C TYR A 33 0.68 3.68 4.42
N GLY A 34 0.50 2.78 3.46
CA GLY A 34 -0.73 2.67 2.71
C GLY A 34 -1.90 2.30 3.62
N LEU A 35 -3.05 2.88 3.33
CA LEU A 35 -4.34 2.56 3.93
C LEU A 35 -5.20 1.79 2.89
N PRO A 36 -6.19 1.00 3.32
CA PRO A 36 -7.13 0.36 2.39
C PRO A 36 -7.74 1.32 1.36
N GLU A 37 -8.01 2.54 1.78
CA GLU A 37 -8.60 3.60 0.97
C GLU A 37 -7.67 4.02 -0.19
N ASP A 38 -6.34 3.96 -0.01
CA ASP A 38 -5.40 4.28 -1.10
C ASP A 38 -5.56 3.30 -2.27
N VAL A 39 -5.84 2.03 -1.98
CA VAL A 39 -6.09 0.99 -3.00
C VAL A 39 -7.50 1.09 -3.54
N ALA A 40 -8.49 1.24 -2.66
CA ALA A 40 -9.90 1.29 -3.03
C ALA A 40 -10.21 2.48 -3.95
N ASN A 41 -9.63 3.65 -3.71
CA ASN A 41 -9.87 4.83 -4.52
C ASN A 41 -9.35 4.67 -5.96
N VAL A 42 -8.18 4.06 -6.15
CA VAL A 42 -7.65 3.77 -7.50
C VAL A 42 -8.53 2.73 -8.21
N HIS A 43 -8.98 1.71 -7.49
CA HIS A 43 -9.93 0.73 -8.05
C HIS A 43 -11.26 1.37 -8.42
N ALA A 44 -11.78 2.28 -7.58
CA ALA A 44 -13.01 2.99 -7.85
C ALA A 44 -12.89 3.85 -9.11
N PHE A 45 -11.75 4.52 -9.31
CA PHE A 45 -11.44 5.22 -10.57
C PHE A 45 -11.41 4.27 -11.77
N LEU A 46 -10.72 3.13 -11.67
CA LEU A 46 -10.64 2.14 -12.76
C LEU A 46 -11.98 1.44 -13.06
N ALA A 47 -12.92 1.47 -12.11
CA ALA A 47 -14.27 0.98 -12.31
C ALA A 47 -15.26 2.08 -12.76
N SER A 48 -14.84 3.35 -12.76
CA SER A 48 -15.69 4.47 -13.13
C SER A 48 -15.64 4.73 -14.66
N PRO A 49 -16.64 5.45 -15.20
CA PRO A 49 -16.61 5.91 -16.58
C PRO A 49 -15.41 6.80 -16.94
N ASP A 50 -14.72 7.39 -15.96
CA ASP A 50 -13.57 8.27 -16.19
C ASP A 50 -12.32 7.52 -16.70
N SER A 51 -12.36 6.18 -16.69
CA SER A 51 -11.28 5.31 -17.12
C SER A 51 -11.62 4.47 -18.35
N ASP A 52 -12.65 4.86 -19.12
CA ASP A 52 -13.20 4.08 -20.24
C ASP A 52 -12.22 3.70 -21.37
N TYR A 53 -11.06 4.37 -21.43
CA TYR A 53 -9.99 4.08 -22.39
C TYR A 53 -8.67 3.63 -21.73
N VAL A 54 -8.69 3.31 -20.44
CA VAL A 54 -7.53 2.81 -19.68
C VAL A 54 -7.57 1.29 -19.61
N SER A 55 -6.66 0.62 -20.30
CA SER A 55 -6.56 -0.84 -20.29
C SER A 55 -5.11 -1.31 -20.51
N GLY A 56 -4.80 -2.52 -20.04
CA GLY A 56 -3.49 -3.15 -20.24
C GLY A 56 -2.34 -2.52 -19.43
N VAL A 57 -2.64 -1.78 -18.37
CA VAL A 57 -1.64 -1.07 -17.55
C VAL A 57 -1.67 -1.56 -16.10
N THR A 58 -0.52 -1.46 -15.43
CA THR A 58 -0.40 -1.67 -13.98
C THR A 58 -0.15 -0.33 -13.31
N ILE A 59 -0.97 0.03 -12.32
CA ILE A 59 -0.82 1.27 -11.56
C ILE A 59 -0.20 0.94 -10.19
N PRO A 60 1.05 1.32 -9.91
CA PRO A 60 1.67 1.06 -8.62
C PRO A 60 1.09 1.99 -7.54
N ILE A 61 0.53 1.40 -6.49
CA ILE A 61 -0.01 2.11 -5.32
C ILE A 61 0.97 1.93 -4.15
N THR A 62 2.10 2.63 -4.20
CA THR A 62 3.26 2.35 -3.33
C THR A 62 3.73 3.53 -2.49
N GLY A 63 3.03 4.67 -2.53
CA GLY A 63 3.43 5.88 -1.79
C GLY A 63 4.79 6.46 -2.21
N GLY A 64 5.23 6.18 -3.45
CA GLY A 64 6.50 6.66 -4.00
C GLY A 64 7.67 5.66 -3.86
N GLN A 65 7.44 4.48 -3.29
CA GLN A 65 8.44 3.42 -3.31
C GLN A 65 8.55 2.88 -4.76
N ILE A 66 9.65 3.19 -5.44
CA ILE A 66 9.98 2.69 -6.79
C ILE A 66 11.09 1.65 -6.61
N GLY A 67 10.74 0.36 -6.58
CA GLY A 67 11.74 -0.70 -6.37
C GLY A 67 11.24 -2.14 -6.49
N GLY A 68 10.04 -2.36 -7.05
CA GLY A 68 9.50 -3.70 -7.24
C GLY A 68 8.87 -3.83 -8.63
N MET A 69 9.70 -4.08 -9.63
CA MET A 69 9.33 -4.93 -10.76
C MET A 69 10.09 -6.23 -10.62
#